data_AF-A0A843KVW0-F1
#
_entry.id   AF-A0A843KVW0-F1
#
_cell.length_a   1.000
_cell.length_b   1.000
_cell.length_c   1.000
_cell.angle_alpha   90.00
_cell.angle_beta   90.00
_cell.angle_gamma   90.00
#
_symmetry.space_group_name_H-M   'P 1'
#
loop_
_entity.id
_entity.type
_entity.pdbx_description
1 polymer ?
#
loop_
_entity_poly.entity_id
_entity_poly.type
_entity_poly.pdbx_seq_one_letter_code
_entity_poly.pdbx_strand_id
1 'polypeptide(L)'
;MIRLQSCRKAYAKETQRSVPPEETLLLARERLPAAGITRVADITNLDRIGIPVFSSIRPTAGAGAISVYNGKGATPVEAEVSAMMEGIERYSGEMGDQELAVGRYSEVSAREAALDPADLILPPLVPADIAVPWVGGFDIVQEEEILVPAHAVFHPLPLTSGRLFRTNTNGLASGNTLEEATFHALMEVVERDAWSLVEVTKKTGP
;
A
#
# COMPACT_ATOMS: atom_id res chain seq x y z
N MET A 1 18.15 8.31 -5.80
CA MET A 1 17.55 9.60 -5.42
C MET A 1 16.21 9.78 -6.09
N ILE A 2 15.14 9.46 -5.36
CA ILE A 2 13.76 9.76 -5.76
C ILE A 2 13.58 11.28 -5.71
N ARG A 3 13.00 11.87 -6.76
CA ARG A 3 12.70 13.31 -6.78
C ARG A 3 11.26 13.50 -7.24
N LEU A 4 10.38 13.78 -6.28
CA LEU A 4 8.97 14.08 -6.55
C LEU A 4 8.86 15.33 -7.43
N GLN A 5 7.98 15.27 -8.43
CA GLN A 5 7.72 16.31 -9.40
C GLN A 5 6.35 16.96 -9.16
N SER A 6 6.16 18.16 -9.69
CA SER A 6 4.83 18.76 -9.72
C SER A 6 3.89 17.92 -10.59
N CYS A 7 2.86 17.32 -9.98
CA CYS A 7 1.86 16.50 -10.66
C CYS A 7 0.49 17.21 -10.65
N ARG A 8 0.11 17.80 -11.79
CA ARG A 8 -1.16 18.51 -11.93
C ARG A 8 -2.34 17.53 -11.88
N LYS A 9 -3.35 17.82 -11.06
CA LYS A 9 -4.61 17.07 -11.04
C LYS A 9 -5.47 17.50 -12.23
N ALA A 10 -5.64 16.60 -13.20
CA ALA A 10 -6.48 16.82 -14.38
C ALA A 10 -7.92 16.34 -14.16
N TYR A 11 -8.12 15.44 -13.19
CA TYR A 11 -9.43 14.94 -12.77
C TYR A 11 -9.66 15.28 -11.29
N ALA A 12 -10.74 15.99 -10.99
CA ALA A 12 -11.05 16.52 -9.66
C ALA A 12 -12.56 16.54 -9.34
N LYS A 13 -13.33 15.59 -9.90
CA LYS A 13 -14.77 15.49 -9.63
C LYS A 13 -15.01 14.81 -8.29
N GLU A 14 -14.89 13.48 -8.29
CA GLU A 14 -15.15 12.62 -7.11
C GLU A 14 -13.85 12.10 -6.49
N THR A 15 -12.77 12.09 -7.29
CA THR A 15 -11.42 11.77 -6.87
C THR A 15 -10.45 12.81 -7.44
N GLN A 16 -9.23 12.87 -6.89
CA GLN A 16 -8.16 13.74 -7.38
C GLN A 16 -7.07 12.91 -8.05
N ARG A 17 -7.00 12.97 -9.38
CA ARG A 17 -6.09 12.16 -10.21
C ARG A 17 -5.39 12.97 -11.29
N SER A 18 -4.21 12.52 -11.73
CA SER A 18 -3.42 13.17 -12.78
C SER A 18 -4.01 13.00 -14.18
N VAL A 19 -4.82 11.97 -14.39
CA VAL A 19 -5.52 11.66 -15.65
C VAL A 19 -6.98 11.25 -15.37
N PRO A 20 -7.88 11.32 -16.37
CA PRO A 20 -9.24 10.79 -16.24
C PRO A 20 -9.25 9.26 -15.99
N PRO A 21 -10.27 8.73 -15.30
CA PRO A 21 -10.32 7.31 -14.96
C PRO A 21 -10.41 6.41 -16.20
N GLU A 22 -10.93 6.88 -17.33
CA GLU A 22 -10.94 6.12 -18.59
C GLU A 22 -9.53 5.83 -19.12
N GLU A 23 -8.59 6.76 -18.93
CA GLU A 23 -7.19 6.58 -19.33
C GLU A 23 -6.49 5.58 -18.40
N THR A 24 -6.70 5.72 -17.08
CA THR A 24 -6.22 4.75 -16.10
C THR A 24 -6.80 3.36 -16.37
N LEU A 25 -8.08 3.25 -16.76
CA LEU A 25 -8.73 1.98 -17.06
C LEU A 25 -8.02 1.23 -18.19
N LEU A 26 -7.66 1.92 -19.27
CA LEU A 26 -6.93 1.32 -20.39
C LEU A 26 -5.57 0.79 -19.93
N LEU A 27 -4.79 1.62 -19.21
CA LEU A 27 -3.48 1.24 -18.70
C LEU A 27 -3.55 0.10 -17.69
N ALA A 28 -4.51 0.13 -16.76
CA ALA A 28 -4.70 -0.89 -15.75
C ALA A 28 -5.04 -2.24 -16.40
N ARG A 29 -5.92 -2.25 -17.41
CA ARG A 29 -6.29 -3.47 -18.16
C ARG A 29 -5.07 -4.17 -18.78
N GLU A 30 -4.14 -3.41 -19.34
CA GLU A 30 -2.90 -3.96 -19.92
C GLU A 30 -1.99 -4.63 -18.88
N ARG A 31 -2.08 -4.22 -17.61
CA ARG A 31 -1.25 -4.74 -16.51
C ARG A 31 -1.87 -5.90 -15.75
N LEU A 32 -3.18 -6.15 -15.89
CA LEU A 32 -3.86 -7.24 -15.17
C LEU A 32 -3.21 -8.62 -15.35
N PRO A 33 -2.76 -9.03 -16.56
CA PRO A 33 -2.13 -10.34 -16.72
C PRO A 33 -0.82 -10.47 -15.92
N ALA A 34 -0.01 -9.42 -15.88
CA ALA A 34 1.23 -9.39 -15.11
C ALA A 34 0.96 -9.46 -13.60
N ALA A 35 -0.09 -8.78 -13.14
CA ALA A 35 -0.55 -8.88 -11.76
C ALA A 35 -1.29 -10.21 -11.47
N GLY A 36 -1.52 -11.07 -12.46
CA GLY A 36 -2.25 -12.33 -12.30
C GLY A 36 -3.74 -12.17 -11.98
N ILE A 37 -4.32 -11.01 -12.29
CA ILE A 37 -5.76 -10.74 -12.14
C ILE A 37 -6.47 -11.36 -13.35
N THR A 38 -7.32 -12.36 -13.10
CA THR A 38 -7.99 -13.13 -14.16
C THR A 38 -9.41 -12.67 -14.43
N ARG A 39 -10.02 -11.93 -13.50
CA ARG A 39 -11.39 -11.44 -13.65
C ARG A 39 -11.60 -10.15 -12.87
N VAL A 40 -12.37 -9.24 -13.44
CA VAL A 40 -12.93 -8.07 -12.76
C VAL A 40 -14.43 -8.07 -13.05
N ALA A 41 -15.26 -7.97 -12.02
CA ALA A 41 -16.71 -8.12 -12.14
C ALA A 41 -17.45 -7.00 -11.40
N ASP A 42 -18.49 -6.48 -12.03
CA ASP A 42 -19.46 -5.59 -11.39
C ASP A 42 -20.31 -6.41 -10.40
N ILE A 43 -20.31 -6.01 -9.14
CA ILE A 43 -21.08 -6.62 -8.06
C ILE A 43 -22.08 -5.64 -7.42
N THR A 44 -22.32 -4.50 -8.06
CA THR A 44 -23.21 -3.43 -7.56
C THR A 44 -24.59 -3.96 -7.16
N ASN A 45 -25.14 -4.87 -7.98
CA ASN A 45 -26.49 -5.42 -7.79
C ASN A 45 -26.57 -6.56 -6.76
N LEU A 46 -25.48 -6.87 -6.05
CA LEU A 46 -25.53 -7.74 -4.88
C LEU A 46 -26.09 -7.01 -3.65
N ASP A 47 -26.15 -5.68 -3.71
CA ASP A 47 -26.85 -4.83 -2.74
C ASP A 47 -27.87 -3.93 -3.46
N ARG A 48 -28.65 -3.17 -2.69
CA ARG A 48 -29.75 -2.29 -3.15
C ARG A 48 -29.43 -0.80 -3.10
N ILE A 49 -28.23 -0.40 -2.65
CA ILE A 49 -27.86 1.01 -2.50
C ILE A 49 -27.63 1.68 -3.87
N GLY A 50 -27.18 0.92 -4.87
CA GLY A 50 -26.93 1.43 -6.22
C GLY A 50 -25.62 2.21 -6.39
N ILE A 51 -24.72 2.17 -5.39
CA ILE A 51 -23.35 2.70 -5.51
C ILE A 51 -22.50 1.69 -6.28
N PRO A 52 -21.78 2.08 -7.34
CA PRO A 52 -20.93 1.18 -8.11
C PRO A 52 -19.85 0.48 -7.26
N VAL A 53 -19.82 -0.85 -7.31
CA VAL A 53 -18.81 -1.69 -6.66
C VAL A 53 -18.37 -2.79 -7.60
N PHE A 54 -17.06 -2.94 -7.74
CA PHE A 54 -16.43 -3.98 -8.55
C PHE A 54 -15.54 -4.87 -7.69
N SER A 55 -15.29 -6.09 -8.15
CA SER A 55 -14.40 -7.04 -7.50
C SER A 55 -13.39 -7.57 -8.51
N SER A 56 -12.09 -7.51 -8.20
CA SER A 56 -11.01 -8.09 -8.98
C SER A 56 -10.52 -9.38 -8.31
N ILE A 57 -10.30 -10.41 -9.13
CA ILE A 57 -9.96 -11.77 -8.69
C ILE A 57 -8.56 -12.10 -9.19
N ARG A 58 -7.66 -12.41 -8.26
CA ARG A 58 -6.26 -12.76 -8.45
C ARG A 58 -5.97 -14.14 -7.84
N PRO A 59 -6.15 -15.24 -8.59
CA PRO A 59 -5.91 -16.59 -8.08
C PRO A 59 -4.44 -16.87 -7.74
N THR A 60 -3.51 -16.11 -8.32
CA THR A 60 -2.06 -16.25 -8.14
C THR A 60 -1.52 -15.45 -6.95
N ALA A 61 -2.38 -14.97 -6.05
CA ALA A 61 -1.96 -14.22 -4.88
C ALA A 61 -1.01 -15.05 -4.00
N GLY A 62 0.03 -14.40 -3.46
CA GLY A 62 1.03 -15.04 -2.62
C GLY A 62 0.41 -15.72 -1.40
N ALA A 63 1.11 -16.73 -0.86
CA ALA A 63 0.63 -17.44 0.32
C ALA A 63 0.43 -16.47 1.50
N GLY A 64 -0.80 -16.39 2.00
CA GLY A 64 -1.19 -15.45 3.06
C GLY A 64 -1.82 -14.13 2.59
N ALA A 65 -1.82 -13.86 1.28
CA ALA A 65 -2.58 -12.77 0.68
C ALA A 65 -4.04 -13.19 0.39
N ILE A 66 -4.92 -12.21 0.25
CA ILE A 66 -6.30 -12.41 -0.20
C ILE A 66 -6.30 -12.45 -1.74
N SER A 67 -7.20 -13.22 -2.35
CA SER A 67 -7.29 -13.36 -3.82
C SER A 67 -8.38 -12.49 -4.46
N VAL A 68 -9.07 -11.67 -3.66
CA VAL A 68 -10.21 -10.85 -4.09
C VAL A 68 -10.05 -9.45 -3.51
N TYR A 69 -10.10 -8.44 -4.37
CA TYR A 69 -9.92 -7.02 -4.04
C TYR A 69 -11.10 -6.23 -4.56
N ASN A 70 -11.60 -5.27 -3.80
CA ASN A 70 -12.83 -4.58 -4.13
C ASN A 70 -12.57 -3.12 -4.47
N GLY A 71 -13.29 -2.62 -5.46
CA GLY A 71 -13.23 -1.24 -5.89
C GLY A 71 -14.55 -0.56 -5.74
N LYS A 72 -14.50 0.73 -5.40
CA LYS A 72 -15.69 1.58 -5.26
C LYS A 72 -15.45 2.92 -5.94
N GLY A 73 -16.53 3.51 -6.43
CA GLY A 73 -16.48 4.79 -7.14
C GLY A 73 -17.87 5.39 -7.26
N ALA A 74 -17.92 6.70 -7.52
CA ALA A 74 -19.19 7.37 -7.79
C ALA A 74 -19.74 6.99 -9.18
N THR A 75 -18.84 6.60 -10.09
CA THR A 75 -19.18 6.05 -11.41
C THR A 75 -18.71 4.61 -11.57
N PRO A 76 -19.31 3.81 -12.47
CA PRO A 76 -18.85 2.45 -12.75
C PRO A 76 -17.38 2.38 -13.20
N VAL A 77 -16.92 3.35 -14.01
CA VAL A 77 -15.52 3.41 -14.47
C VAL A 77 -14.56 3.61 -13.30
N GLU A 78 -14.87 4.53 -12.38
CA GLU A 78 -14.05 4.75 -11.18
C GLU A 78 -14.01 3.52 -10.27
N ALA A 79 -15.15 2.85 -10.08
CA ALA A 79 -15.24 1.64 -9.25
C ALA A 79 -14.45 0.48 -9.86
N GLU A 80 -14.54 0.30 -11.17
CA GLU A 80 -13.77 -0.72 -11.89
C GLU A 80 -12.27 -0.44 -11.83
N VAL A 81 -11.85 0.81 -12.07
CA VAL A 81 -10.44 1.23 -11.92
C VAL A 81 -9.96 0.99 -10.49
N SER A 82 -10.76 1.34 -9.48
CA SER A 82 -10.42 1.12 -8.08
C SER A 82 -10.14 -0.36 -7.78
N ALA A 83 -10.96 -1.28 -8.32
CA ALA A 83 -10.80 -2.71 -8.07
C ALA A 83 -9.54 -3.26 -8.75
N MET A 84 -9.25 -2.78 -9.96
CA MET A 84 -8.05 -3.16 -10.71
C MET A 84 -6.77 -2.65 -10.06
N MET A 85 -6.75 -1.37 -9.70
CA MET A 85 -5.58 -0.70 -9.12
C MET A 85 -5.27 -1.22 -7.72
N GLU A 86 -6.27 -1.55 -6.90
CA GLU A 86 -6.04 -2.25 -5.62
C GLU A 86 -5.39 -3.62 -5.85
N GLY A 87 -5.87 -4.40 -6.82
CA GLY A 87 -5.25 -5.69 -7.13
C GLY A 87 -3.80 -5.57 -7.62
N ILE A 88 -3.50 -4.54 -8.43
CA ILE A 88 -2.14 -4.24 -8.91
C ILE A 88 -1.24 -3.81 -7.75
N GLU A 89 -1.71 -2.92 -6.89
CA GLU A 89 -0.99 -2.49 -5.68
C GLU A 89 -0.61 -3.67 -4.81
N ARG A 90 -1.55 -4.59 -4.58
CA ARG A 90 -1.34 -5.76 -3.72
C ARG A 90 -0.35 -6.73 -4.33
N TYR A 91 -0.36 -6.91 -5.65
CA TYR A 91 0.68 -7.62 -6.36
C TYR A 91 2.05 -6.95 -6.21
N SER A 92 2.12 -5.63 -6.36
CA SER A 92 3.37 -4.86 -6.25
C SER A 92 3.92 -4.78 -4.82
N GLY A 93 3.09 -5.00 -3.80
CA GLY A 93 3.50 -5.07 -2.40
C GLY A 93 4.07 -6.43 -1.96
N GLU A 94 4.09 -7.44 -2.84
CA GLU A 94 4.71 -8.74 -2.55
C GLU A 94 6.24 -8.65 -2.67
N MET A 95 6.96 -9.33 -1.77
CA MET A 95 8.44 -9.33 -1.73
C MET A 95 9.08 -9.99 -2.97
N GLY A 96 8.39 -10.92 -3.61
CA GLY A 96 8.96 -11.76 -4.67
C GLY A 96 10.13 -12.62 -4.17
N ASP A 97 11.09 -12.90 -5.06
CA ASP A 97 12.26 -13.75 -4.80
C ASP A 97 13.51 -12.97 -4.34
N GLN A 98 13.34 -11.74 -3.84
CA GLN A 98 14.45 -10.90 -3.44
C GLN A 98 15.15 -11.40 -2.16
N GLU A 99 16.48 -11.47 -2.17
CA GLU A 99 17.24 -11.68 -0.93
C GLU A 99 17.48 -10.34 -0.22
N LEU A 100 17.16 -10.28 1.08
CA LEU A 100 17.30 -9.06 1.90
C LEU A 100 18.41 -9.24 2.93
N ALA A 101 19.22 -8.21 3.12
CA ALA A 101 20.23 -8.18 4.17
C ALA A 101 19.54 -8.16 5.55
N VAL A 102 19.95 -9.07 6.43
CA VAL A 102 19.42 -9.18 7.80
C VAL A 102 20.43 -8.60 8.78
N GLY A 103 19.98 -7.75 9.70
CA GLY A 103 20.83 -7.12 10.72
C GLY A 103 20.00 -6.48 11.82
N ARG A 104 20.66 -6.15 12.95
CA ARG A 104 20.05 -5.37 14.03
C ARG A 104 20.11 -3.88 13.72
N TYR A 105 19.17 -3.10 14.27
CA TYR A 105 19.19 -1.65 14.10
C TYR A 105 20.53 -1.04 14.57
N SER A 106 21.06 -1.47 15.70
CA SER A 106 22.34 -1.01 16.25
C SER A 106 23.55 -1.28 15.33
N GLU A 107 23.48 -2.31 14.50
CA GLU A 107 24.53 -2.67 13.55
C GLU A 107 24.39 -1.90 12.23
N VAL A 108 23.15 -1.74 11.75
CA VAL A 108 22.83 -1.07 10.48
C VAL A 108 23.01 0.45 10.60
N SER A 109 22.45 1.07 11.65
CA SER A 109 22.53 2.51 11.90
C SER A 109 23.96 3.02 12.12
N ALA A 110 24.89 2.14 12.50
CA ALA A 110 26.30 2.48 12.62
C ALA A 110 27.00 2.69 11.26
N ARG A 111 26.36 2.32 10.15
CA ARG A 111 26.93 2.36 8.80
C ARG A 111 26.15 3.27 7.85
N GLU A 112 24.82 3.25 7.95
CA GLU A 112 23.90 3.91 7.02
C GLU A 112 22.71 4.48 7.78
N ALA A 113 21.98 5.43 7.18
CA ALA A 113 20.71 5.90 7.72
C ALA A 113 19.72 4.73 7.78
N ALA A 114 19.09 4.52 8.93
CA ALA A 114 18.14 3.45 9.16
C ALA A 114 17.01 3.91 10.07
N LEU A 115 15.79 3.47 9.78
CA LEU A 115 14.63 3.71 10.64
C LEU A 115 14.75 2.85 11.90
N ASP A 116 14.70 3.46 13.09
CA ASP A 116 14.63 2.72 14.34
C ASP A 116 13.30 1.94 14.40
N PRO A 117 13.32 0.61 14.52
CA PRO A 117 12.08 -0.15 14.65
C PRO A 117 11.21 0.27 15.85
N ALA A 118 11.78 0.91 16.88
CA ALA A 118 11.02 1.46 18.01
C ALA A 118 10.01 2.55 17.59
N ASP A 119 10.29 3.28 16.51
CA ASP A 119 9.41 4.34 15.99
C ASP A 119 8.19 3.78 15.23
N LEU A 120 8.15 2.48 14.97
CA LEU A 120 7.05 1.79 14.27
C LEU A 120 5.94 1.28 15.21
N ILE A 121 5.89 1.75 16.46
CA ILE A 121 4.86 1.39 17.45
C ILE A 121 4.76 -0.14 17.60
N LEU A 122 5.85 -0.74 18.08
CA LEU A 122 5.98 -2.19 18.15
C LEU A 122 4.94 -2.83 19.10
N PRO A 123 4.49 -4.06 18.81
CA PRO A 123 3.72 -4.85 19.75
C PRO A 123 4.45 -4.99 21.09
N PRO A 124 3.72 -5.10 22.22
CA PRO A 124 4.34 -5.33 23.51
C PRO A 124 5.29 -6.54 23.48
N LEU A 125 6.42 -6.43 24.20
CA LEU A 125 7.43 -7.47 24.37
C LEU A 125 8.30 -7.79 23.14
N VAL A 126 8.15 -7.09 22.01
CA VAL A 126 9.07 -7.20 20.88
C VAL A 126 10.26 -6.25 21.10
N PRO A 127 11.51 -6.74 21.19
CA PRO A 127 12.68 -5.87 21.27
C PRO A 127 12.89 -5.13 19.95
N ALA A 128 13.10 -3.81 20.00
CA ALA A 128 13.36 -3.01 18.81
C ALA A 128 14.65 -3.42 18.08
N ASP A 129 15.70 -3.80 18.82
CA ASP A 129 17.00 -4.19 18.26
C ASP A 129 17.08 -5.68 17.87
N ILE A 130 15.96 -6.29 17.48
CA ILE A 130 15.94 -7.64 16.92
C ILE A 130 16.48 -7.61 15.49
N ALA A 131 17.18 -8.68 15.08
CA ALA A 131 17.65 -8.80 13.71
C ALA A 131 16.47 -8.98 12.75
N VAL A 132 16.36 -8.09 11.76
CA VAL A 132 15.30 -8.06 10.75
C VAL A 132 15.88 -7.88 9.35
N PRO A 133 15.18 -8.31 8.28
CA PRO A 133 15.53 -7.93 6.92
C PRO A 133 15.31 -6.44 6.68
N TRP A 134 16.24 -5.80 5.97
CA TRP A 134 16.20 -4.38 5.62
C TRP A 134 16.02 -4.20 4.11
N VAL A 135 15.30 -3.15 3.73
CA VAL A 135 15.09 -2.74 2.35
C VAL A 135 15.33 -1.23 2.22
N GLY A 136 15.87 -0.82 1.08
CA GLY A 136 16.07 0.60 0.79
C GLY A 136 14.75 1.33 0.62
N GLY A 137 14.68 2.54 1.18
CA GLY A 137 13.62 3.51 1.03
C GLY A 137 14.21 4.92 0.92
N PHE A 138 13.32 5.91 0.86
CA PHE A 138 13.73 7.31 0.73
C PHE A 138 12.93 8.18 1.71
N ASP A 139 13.61 8.88 2.60
CA ASP A 139 13.00 9.88 3.47
C ASP A 139 12.81 11.18 2.68
N ILE A 140 11.57 11.49 2.32
CA ILE A 140 11.22 12.69 1.55
C ILE A 140 11.33 13.99 2.35
N VAL A 141 11.40 13.92 3.69
CA VAL A 141 11.54 15.09 4.57
C VAL A 141 13.01 15.43 4.76
N GLN A 142 13.86 14.42 4.95
CA GLN A 142 15.31 14.59 5.08
C GLN A 142 16.05 14.57 3.74
N GLU A 143 15.37 14.19 2.66
CA GLU A 143 15.90 14.04 1.30
C GLU A 143 17.08 13.05 1.22
N GLU A 144 17.00 11.93 1.94
CA GLU A 144 18.06 10.92 2.00
C GLU A 144 17.56 9.50 1.73
N GLU A 145 18.47 8.63 1.25
CA GLU A 145 18.23 7.19 1.18
C GLU A 145 18.31 6.62 2.61
N ILE A 146 17.37 5.76 2.98
CA ILE A 146 17.25 5.19 4.33
C ILE A 146 16.93 3.69 4.24
N LEU A 147 17.43 2.90 5.18
CA LEU A 147 17.01 1.50 5.33
C LEU A 147 15.78 1.39 6.24
N VAL A 148 14.79 0.62 5.81
CA VAL A 148 13.54 0.38 6.53
C VAL A 148 13.37 -1.13 6.76
N PRO A 149 12.83 -1.58 7.91
CA PRO A 149 12.51 -2.98 8.11
C PRO A 149 11.53 -3.49 7.04
N ALA A 150 11.82 -4.63 6.42
CA ALA A 150 11.00 -5.17 5.33
C ALA A 150 9.56 -5.50 5.77
N HIS A 151 9.34 -5.73 7.08
CA HIS A 151 8.02 -5.90 7.68
C HIS A 151 7.10 -4.68 7.50
N ALA A 152 7.68 -3.48 7.32
CA ALA A 152 6.94 -2.23 7.09
C ALA A 152 6.68 -1.95 5.60
N VAL A 153 7.19 -2.79 4.69
CA VAL A 153 7.17 -2.54 3.24
C VAL A 153 6.38 -3.61 2.50
N PHE A 154 6.65 -4.89 2.77
CA PHE A 154 6.05 -6.00 2.01
C PHE A 154 4.88 -6.66 2.73
N HIS A 155 3.88 -7.06 1.95
CA HIS A 155 2.75 -7.81 2.44
C HIS A 155 2.24 -8.86 1.43
N PRO A 156 2.11 -10.15 1.83
CA PRO A 156 2.60 -10.74 3.08
C PRO A 156 4.13 -10.92 3.05
N LEU A 157 4.77 -10.78 4.22
CA LEU A 157 6.18 -11.17 4.37
C LEU A 157 6.24 -12.61 4.93
N PRO A 158 7.11 -13.50 4.40
CA PRO A 158 7.25 -14.86 4.91
C PRO A 158 7.57 -14.89 6.41
N LEU A 159 7.00 -15.86 7.14
CA LEU A 159 7.26 -16.03 8.58
C LEU A 159 8.72 -16.34 8.92
N THR A 160 9.48 -16.83 7.93
CA THR A 160 10.93 -17.08 8.02
C THR A 160 11.74 -15.78 8.12
N SER A 161 11.15 -14.64 7.76
CA SER A 161 11.79 -13.33 7.76
C SER A 161 11.84 -12.66 9.14
N GLY A 162 11.59 -13.40 10.23
CA GLY A 162 11.56 -12.87 11.60
C GLY A 162 10.21 -12.28 11.99
N ARG A 163 10.10 -11.80 13.24
CA ARG A 163 8.82 -11.35 13.85
C ARG A 163 8.96 -9.97 14.50
N LEU A 164 8.91 -8.92 13.67
CA LEU A 164 8.83 -7.54 14.18
C LEU A 164 7.37 -7.19 14.53
N PHE A 165 6.48 -7.26 13.54
CA PHE A 165 5.02 -7.19 13.71
C PHE A 165 4.34 -7.93 12.56
N ARG A 166 3.01 -8.12 12.66
CA ARG A 166 2.22 -8.68 11.56
C ARG A 166 2.17 -7.66 10.44
N THR A 167 2.66 -8.03 9.26
CA THR A 167 2.59 -7.14 8.11
C THR A 167 1.13 -6.91 7.71
N ASN A 168 0.87 -5.73 7.19
CA ASN A 168 -0.45 -5.28 6.79
C ASN A 168 -0.31 -4.39 5.55
N THR A 169 -1.42 -3.88 5.06
CA THR A 169 -1.48 -3.12 3.82
C THR A 169 -1.51 -1.61 4.00
N ASN A 170 -1.45 -1.11 5.25
CA ASN A 170 -1.59 0.31 5.54
C ASN A 170 -0.48 1.12 4.87
N GLY A 171 -0.86 2.08 4.03
CA GLY A 171 0.08 2.92 3.30
C GLY A 171 0.65 2.27 2.03
N LEU A 172 0.14 1.11 1.61
CA LEU A 172 0.34 0.66 0.24
C LEU A 172 -0.60 1.47 -0.68
N ALA A 173 -0.08 1.91 -1.81
CA ALA A 173 -0.88 2.62 -2.80
C ALA A 173 -0.35 2.41 -4.21
N SER A 174 -1.26 2.36 -5.17
CA SER A 174 -0.96 2.55 -6.58
C SER A 174 -1.51 3.89 -7.09
N GLY A 175 -0.98 4.35 -8.21
CA GLY A 175 -1.37 5.60 -8.84
C GLY A 175 -0.82 5.69 -10.26
N ASN A 176 -1.30 6.67 -11.03
CA ASN A 176 -0.82 6.90 -12.40
C ASN A 176 0.60 7.48 -12.44
N THR A 177 1.05 8.06 -11.32
CA THR A 177 2.39 8.62 -11.13
C THR A 177 2.90 8.23 -9.75
N LEU A 178 4.21 8.33 -9.53
CA LEU A 178 4.80 8.08 -8.22
C LEU A 178 4.23 9.03 -7.17
N GLU A 179 4.07 10.32 -7.50
CA GLU A 179 3.55 11.33 -6.61
C GLU A 179 2.08 11.09 -6.23
N GLU A 180 1.29 10.57 -7.16
CA GLU A 180 -0.09 10.18 -6.87
C GLU A 180 -0.16 8.99 -5.92
N ALA A 181 0.66 7.96 -6.16
CA ALA A 181 0.76 6.81 -5.28
C ALA A 181 1.26 7.23 -3.88
N THR A 182 2.35 8.00 -3.79
CA THR A 182 2.90 8.52 -2.53
C THR A 182 1.88 9.36 -1.77
N PHE A 183 1.18 10.26 -2.45
CA PHE A 183 0.14 11.07 -1.80
C PHE A 183 -1.00 10.19 -1.27
N HIS A 184 -1.47 9.23 -2.05
CA HIS A 184 -2.56 8.33 -1.62
C HIS A 184 -2.13 7.46 -0.43
N ALA A 185 -0.94 6.87 -0.48
CA ALA A 185 -0.35 6.11 0.62
C ALA A 185 -0.29 6.94 1.92
N LEU A 186 0.19 8.18 1.83
CA LEU A 186 0.27 9.08 2.97
C LEU A 186 -1.12 9.41 3.54
N MET A 187 -2.11 9.68 2.67
CA MET A 187 -3.47 9.95 3.11
C MET A 187 -4.12 8.74 3.77
N GLU A 188 -3.84 7.52 3.31
CA GLU A 188 -4.30 6.31 3.96
C GLU A 188 -3.70 6.16 5.37
N VAL A 189 -2.40 6.41 5.53
CA VAL A 189 -1.75 6.37 6.85
C VAL A 189 -2.39 7.38 7.81
N VAL A 190 -2.62 8.62 7.35
CA VAL A 190 -3.32 9.65 8.14
C VAL A 190 -4.75 9.24 8.48
N GLU A 191 -5.48 8.63 7.55
CA GLU A 191 -6.84 8.11 7.79
C GLU A 191 -6.83 7.04 8.88
N ARG A 192 -5.88 6.10 8.85
CA ARG A 192 -5.79 5.01 9.84
C ARG A 192 -5.33 5.51 11.21
N ASP A 193 -4.44 6.51 11.25
CA ASP A 193 -4.07 7.17 12.52
C ASP A 193 -5.28 7.86 13.16
N ALA A 194 -5.99 8.68 12.40
CA ALA A 194 -7.19 9.37 12.87
C ALA A 194 -8.27 8.39 13.35
N TRP A 195 -8.51 7.31 12.60
CA TRP A 195 -9.43 6.25 13.01
C TRP A 195 -8.96 5.57 14.31
N SER A 196 -7.67 5.27 14.44
CA SER A 196 -7.12 4.68 15.67
C SER A 196 -7.35 5.57 16.89
N LEU A 197 -7.18 6.89 16.75
CA LEU A 197 -7.49 7.86 17.81
C LEU A 197 -8.98 7.85 18.18
N VAL A 198 -9.88 7.82 17.20
CA VAL A 198 -11.33 7.72 17.43
C VAL A 198 -11.67 6.43 18.18
N GLU A 199 -11.08 5.30 17.80
CA GLU A 199 -11.34 4.01 18.44
C GLU A 199 -10.87 3.96 19.88
N VAL A 200 -9.72 4.55 20.19
CA VAL A 200 -9.19 4.59 21.57
C VAL A 200 -9.96 5.58 22.44
N THR A 201 -10.28 6.76 21.90
CA THR A 201 -10.93 7.82 22.67
C THR A 201 -12.45 7.67 22.76
N LYS A 202 -13.05 6.87 21.88
CA LYS A 202 -14.50 6.76 21.67
C LYS A 202 -15.17 8.11 21.38
N LYS A 203 -14.42 9.04 20.79
CA LYS A 203 -14.89 10.36 20.36
C LYS A 203 -14.69 10.50 18.87
N THR A 204 -15.77 10.65 18.13
CA THR A 204 -15.76 10.74 16.65
C THR A 204 -15.41 12.15 16.13
N GLY A 205 -14.94 13.04 17.01
CA GLY A 205 -14.85 14.48 16.72
C GLY A 205 -16.11 15.24 17.15
N PRO A 206 -16.18 16.56 16.88
CA PRO A 206 -17.40 17.36 17.05
C PRO A 206 -18.56 16.87 16.18
#